data_AF-A0A929BT28-F1
#
_entry.id   AF-A0A929BT28-F1
#
_cell.length_a   1.000
_cell.length_b   1.000
_cell.length_c   1.000
_cell.angle_alpha   90.00
_cell.angle_beta   90.00
_cell.angle_gamma   90.00
#
_symmetry.space_group_name_H-M   'P 1'
#
loop_
_entity.id
_entity.type
_entity.pdbx_description
1 polymer ?
#
loop_
_entity_poly.entity_id
_entity_poly.type
_entity_poly.pdbx_seq_one_letter_code
_entity_poly.pdbx_strand_id
1 'polypeptide(L)'
;MRAVIFANGNIKKSSIPLSSLREDDLLIAADGGAQHLQELGLRPATVIGDMDSISSTLLNDLKTQGTQMIVYPRDKDQTDLELALTFAVQSGVQEVLFFGVLGGRLDQSLANLMLLTRDDWKNLSLVISNAPDIAYVMRDHGIISLQGNPGDIVSLIPLSAVVTEVSTQG
;
A
#
# COMPACT_ATOMS: atom_id res chain seq x y z
N MET A 1 -4.59 0.64 -15.12
CA MET A 1 -4.72 -0.46 -14.16
C MET A 1 -4.13 -0.02 -12.84
N ARG A 2 -4.80 -0.30 -11.72
CA ARG A 2 -4.38 0.07 -10.36
C ARG A 2 -4.18 -1.19 -9.52
N ALA A 3 -3.21 -1.15 -8.62
CA ALA A 3 -3.07 -2.15 -7.56
C ALA A 3 -3.49 -1.56 -6.22
N VAL A 4 -4.02 -2.42 -5.35
CA VAL A 4 -4.25 -2.10 -3.95
C VAL A 4 -3.46 -3.09 -3.11
N ILE A 5 -2.47 -2.57 -2.38
CA ILE A 5 -1.56 -3.38 -1.57
C ILE A 5 -1.94 -3.24 -0.10
N PHE A 6 -2.26 -4.36 0.52
CA PHE A 6 -2.46 -4.46 1.97
C PHE A 6 -1.19 -4.99 2.62
N ALA A 7 -0.58 -4.21 3.51
CA ALA A 7 0.52 -4.62 4.36
C ALA A 7 0.04 -4.96 5.78
N ASN A 8 0.94 -5.48 6.62
CA ASN A 8 0.62 -6.03 7.94
C ASN A 8 0.57 -4.98 9.08
N GLY A 9 0.43 -3.70 8.77
CA GLY A 9 0.28 -2.63 9.77
C GLY A 9 -1.09 -2.63 10.43
N ASN A 10 -1.16 -1.95 11.58
CA ASN A 10 -2.37 -1.88 12.40
C ASN A 10 -3.41 -0.95 11.76
N ILE A 11 -4.40 -1.53 11.10
CA ILE A 11 -5.59 -0.82 10.59
C ILE A 11 -6.85 -1.53 11.08
N LYS A 12 -7.90 -0.76 11.37
CA LYS A 12 -9.22 -1.33 11.68
C LYS A 12 -9.98 -1.52 10.37
N LYS A 13 -10.72 -2.63 10.24
CA LYS A 13 -11.65 -2.86 9.12
C LYS A 13 -12.55 -1.64 8.83
N SER A 14 -13.08 -1.00 9.87
CA SER A 14 -13.96 0.18 9.75
C SER A 14 -13.28 1.41 9.16
N SER A 15 -11.95 1.47 9.19
CA SER A 15 -11.13 2.55 8.68
C SER A 15 -10.77 2.37 7.20
N ILE A 16 -11.19 1.27 6.57
CA ILE A 16 -10.91 0.98 5.16
C ILE A 16 -12.18 1.33 4.36
N PRO A 17 -12.19 2.46 3.64
CA PRO A 17 -13.36 2.85 2.86
C PRO A 17 -13.47 1.93 1.63
N LEU A 18 -14.40 0.96 1.66
CA LEU A 18 -14.64 0.06 0.52
C LEU A 18 -14.98 0.82 -0.78
N SER A 19 -15.54 2.02 -0.67
CA SER A 19 -15.80 2.93 -1.80
C SER A 19 -14.54 3.47 -2.48
N SER A 20 -13.37 3.37 -1.83
CA SER A 20 -12.09 3.73 -2.43
C SER A 20 -11.56 2.66 -3.39
N LEU A 21 -12.09 1.43 -3.32
CA LEU A 21 -11.73 0.30 -4.17
C LEU A 21 -12.52 0.36 -5.48
N ARG A 22 -11.89 -0.08 -6.57
CA ARG A 22 -12.47 -0.23 -7.90
C ARG A 22 -12.61 -1.71 -8.22
N GLU A 23 -13.55 -2.07 -9.09
CA GLU A 23 -13.79 -3.45 -9.49
C GLU A 23 -12.60 -4.06 -10.24
N ASP A 24 -11.83 -3.23 -10.97
CA ASP A 24 -10.65 -3.62 -11.75
C ASP A 24 -9.32 -3.51 -10.96
N ASP A 25 -9.39 -3.31 -9.64
CA ASP A 25 -8.19 -3.26 -8.81
C ASP A 25 -7.51 -4.63 -8.68
N LEU A 26 -6.20 -4.64 -8.91
CA LEU A 26 -5.35 -5.77 -8.57
C LEU A 26 -5.09 -5.78 -7.06
N LEU A 27 -5.85 -6.59 -6.32
CA LEU A 27 -5.68 -6.74 -4.87
C LEU A 27 -4.46 -7.62 -4.55
N ILE A 28 -3.49 -7.08 -3.84
CA ILE A 28 -2.26 -7.77 -3.42
C ILE A 28 -2.14 -7.69 -1.90
N ALA A 29 -1.84 -8.81 -1.27
CA ALA A 29 -1.47 -8.87 0.15
C ALA A 29 0.04 -9.05 0.30
N ALA A 30 0.68 -8.17 1.06
CA ALA A 30 2.02 -8.37 1.58
C ALA A 30 1.92 -9.09 2.93
N ASP A 31 2.27 -10.39 2.91
CA ASP A 31 2.26 -11.31 4.04
C ASP A 31 0.97 -11.19 4.90
N GLY A 32 1.08 -10.81 6.18
CA GLY A 32 -0.08 -10.66 7.08
C GLY A 32 -1.16 -9.68 6.63
N GLY A 33 -0.90 -8.82 5.62
CA GLY A 33 -1.93 -8.00 4.99
C GLY A 33 -3.10 -8.79 4.38
N ALA A 34 -2.92 -10.10 4.15
CA ALA A 34 -3.99 -11.00 3.74
C ALA A 34 -5.14 -11.07 4.76
N GLN A 35 -4.85 -10.87 6.05
CA GLN A 35 -5.86 -10.86 7.09
C GLN A 35 -6.84 -9.69 6.92
N HIS A 36 -6.35 -8.50 6.57
CA HIS A 36 -7.21 -7.33 6.34
C HIS A 36 -8.21 -7.58 5.21
N LEU A 37 -7.75 -8.21 4.12
CA LEU A 37 -8.62 -8.59 3.00
C LEU A 37 -9.66 -9.61 3.42
N GLN A 38 -9.26 -10.65 4.17
CA GLN A 38 -10.20 -11.65 4.70
C GLN A 38 -11.29 -10.98 5.56
N GLU A 39 -10.90 -10.09 6.47
CA GLU A 39 -11.84 -9.39 7.34
C GLU A 39 -12.82 -8.52 6.54
N LEU A 40 -12.39 -7.95 5.41
CA LEU A 40 -13.23 -7.21 4.47
C LEU A 40 -14.12 -8.10 3.60
N GLY A 41 -13.95 -9.43 3.63
CA GLY A 41 -14.61 -10.35 2.71
C GLY A 41 -14.11 -10.23 1.27
N LEU A 42 -12.91 -9.67 1.10
CA LEU A 42 -12.25 -9.51 -0.19
C LEU A 42 -11.19 -10.60 -0.36
N ARG A 43 -10.95 -10.97 -1.62
CA ARG A 43 -9.96 -11.98 -1.98
C ARG A 43 -8.79 -11.31 -2.70
N PRO A 44 -7.54 -11.43 -2.20
CA PRO A 44 -6.37 -11.01 -2.97
C PRO A 44 -6.26 -11.86 -4.25
N ALA A 45 -5.82 -11.23 -5.33
CA ALA A 45 -5.31 -11.97 -6.49
C ALA A 45 -4.00 -12.68 -6.14
N THR A 46 -3.16 -12.01 -5.35
CA THR A 46 -1.83 -12.51 -4.98
C THR A 46 -1.50 -12.21 -3.52
N VAL A 47 -0.90 -13.18 -2.83
CA VAL A 47 -0.26 -13.01 -1.52
C VAL A 47 1.24 -13.21 -1.70
N ILE A 48 2.03 -12.28 -1.18
CA ILE A 48 3.49 -12.23 -1.37
C ILE A 48 4.16 -12.09 -0.02
N GLY A 49 5.10 -12.99 0.27
CA GLY A 49 5.91 -12.92 1.49
C GLY A 49 6.46 -14.27 1.92
N ASP A 50 6.89 -14.40 3.17
CA ASP A 50 7.32 -15.68 3.75
C ASP A 50 6.20 -16.47 4.43
N MET A 51 5.00 -15.88 4.51
CA MET A 51 3.77 -16.48 5.06
C MET A 51 3.82 -16.70 6.58
N ASP A 52 4.76 -16.07 7.29
CA ASP A 52 4.94 -16.29 8.73
C ASP A 52 3.89 -15.57 9.60
N SER A 53 3.24 -14.53 9.05
CA SER A 53 2.17 -13.79 9.73
C SER A 53 0.77 -14.23 9.32
N ILE A 54 0.62 -15.30 8.54
CA ILE A 54 -0.69 -15.80 8.06
C ILE A 54 -1.02 -17.14 8.75
N SER A 55 -2.23 -17.27 9.29
CA SER A 55 -2.68 -18.54 9.85
C SER A 55 -2.82 -19.62 8.78
N SER A 56 -2.54 -20.88 9.14
CA SER A 56 -2.63 -22.02 8.22
C SER A 56 -4.03 -22.21 7.65
N THR A 57 -5.07 -21.87 8.41
CA THR A 57 -6.47 -21.91 7.97
C THR A 57 -6.72 -20.88 6.87
N LEU A 58 -6.38 -19.61 7.10
CA LEU A 58 -6.51 -18.54 6.11
C LEU A 58 -5.69 -18.86 4.84
N LEU A 59 -4.46 -19.33 5.01
CA LEU A 59 -3.57 -19.67 3.90
C LEU A 59 -4.19 -20.77 3.02
N ASN A 60 -4.77 -21.80 3.62
CA ASN A 60 -5.46 -22.86 2.89
C ASN A 60 -6.72 -22.34 2.20
N ASP A 61 -7.54 -21.54 2.90
CA ASP A 61 -8.76 -20.96 2.32
C ASP A 61 -8.43 -20.13 1.06
N LEU A 62 -7.43 -19.24 1.14
CA LEU A 62 -6.98 -18.44 0.00
C LEU A 62 -6.51 -19.30 -1.18
N LYS A 63 -5.73 -20.36 -0.91
CA LYS A 63 -5.30 -21.31 -1.95
C LYS A 63 -6.49 -21.99 -2.63
N THR A 64 -7.48 -22.45 -1.86
CA THR A 64 -8.67 -23.11 -2.42
C THR A 64 -9.52 -22.16 -3.27
N GLN A 65 -9.50 -20.87 -2.94
CA GLN A 65 -10.19 -19.83 -3.69
C GLN A 65 -9.39 -19.33 -4.92
N GLY A 66 -8.26 -19.95 -5.23
CA GLY A 66 -7.45 -19.65 -6.41
C GLY A 66 -6.56 -18.40 -6.28
N THR A 67 -6.27 -17.96 -5.05
CA THR A 67 -5.28 -16.90 -4.82
C THR A 67 -3.87 -17.40 -5.15
N GLN A 68 -3.11 -16.61 -5.90
CA GLN A 68 -1.72 -16.93 -6.21
C GLN A 68 -0.84 -16.67 -4.98
N MET A 69 -0.02 -17.66 -4.61
CA MET A 69 0.93 -17.54 -3.51
C MET A 69 2.34 -17.40 -4.08
N ILE A 70 3.00 -16.28 -3.81
CA ILE A 70 4.41 -16.07 -4.18
C ILE A 70 5.21 -16.07 -2.87
N VAL A 71 5.84 -17.21 -2.60
CA VAL A 71 6.57 -17.44 -1.36
C VAL A 71 8.04 -17.08 -1.55
N TYR A 72 8.57 -16.28 -0.65
CA TYR A 72 10.00 -15.97 -0.58
C TYR A 72 10.60 -16.48 0.74
N PRO A 73 11.93 -16.71 0.80
CA PRO A 73 12.61 -17.00 2.06
C PRO A 73 12.44 -15.87 3.07
N ARG A 74 12.56 -16.22 4.36
CA ARG A 74 12.48 -15.26 5.48
C ARG A 74 13.70 -14.34 5.55
N ASP A 75 14.87 -14.86 5.22
CA ASP A 75 16.19 -14.22 5.29
C ASP A 75 16.57 -13.44 4.01
N LYS A 76 15.57 -13.02 3.26
CA LYS A 76 15.71 -12.15 2.08
C LYS A 76 16.08 -10.71 2.48
N ASP A 77 16.71 -9.98 1.57
CA ASP A 77 17.08 -8.58 1.77
C ASP A 77 15.91 -7.59 1.55
N GLN A 78 14.86 -8.02 0.83
CA GLN A 78 13.69 -7.19 0.53
C GLN A 78 12.56 -7.42 1.52
N THR A 79 11.82 -6.35 1.85
CA THR A 79 10.59 -6.50 2.64
C THR A 79 9.45 -7.06 1.80
N ASP A 80 8.43 -7.64 2.42
CA ASP A 80 7.26 -8.16 1.69
C ASP A 80 6.49 -7.06 0.97
N LEU A 81 6.48 -5.83 1.53
CA LEU A 81 5.92 -4.66 0.86
C LEU A 81 6.70 -4.29 -0.40
N GLU A 82 8.04 -4.33 -0.35
CA GLU A 82 8.88 -4.08 -1.53
C GLU A 82 8.64 -5.11 -2.63
N LEU A 83 8.53 -6.39 -2.25
CA LEU A 83 8.20 -7.46 -3.20
C LEU A 83 6.80 -7.28 -3.80
N ALA A 84 5.81 -6.90 -2.98
CA ALA A 84 4.46 -6.65 -3.44
C ALA A 84 4.39 -5.48 -4.42
N LEU A 85 5.09 -4.38 -4.13
CA LEU A 85 5.19 -3.24 -5.02
C LEU A 85 5.91 -3.62 -6.33
N THR A 86 7.02 -4.35 -6.24
CA THR A 86 7.75 -4.85 -7.40
C THR A 86 6.86 -5.69 -8.31
N PHE A 87 6.08 -6.61 -7.73
CA PHE A 87 5.11 -7.43 -8.46
C PHE A 87 4.02 -6.59 -9.14
N ALA A 88 3.50 -5.57 -8.45
CA ALA A 88 2.53 -4.65 -9.05
C ALA A 88 3.11 -3.94 -10.29
N VAL A 89 4.34 -3.46 -10.21
CA VAL A 89 5.04 -2.84 -11.37
C VAL A 89 5.22 -3.82 -12.51
N GLN A 90 5.67 -5.04 -12.22
CA GLN A 90 5.84 -6.09 -13.23
C GLN A 90 4.51 -6.48 -13.89
N SER A 91 3.40 -6.27 -13.20
CA SER A 91 2.04 -6.47 -13.73
C SER A 91 1.57 -5.30 -14.61
N GLY A 92 2.35 -4.23 -14.79
CA GLY A 92 2.00 -3.08 -15.63
C GLY A 92 1.13 -2.02 -14.93
N VAL A 93 1.12 -2.03 -13.59
CA VAL A 93 0.38 -1.05 -12.77
C VAL A 93 1.07 0.32 -12.80
N GLN A 94 0.28 1.39 -12.80
CA GLN A 94 0.76 2.78 -12.75
C GLN A 94 0.30 3.54 -11.49
N GLU A 95 -0.72 3.03 -10.80
CA GLU A 95 -1.28 3.61 -9.57
C GLU A 95 -1.30 2.53 -8.49
N VAL A 96 -0.85 2.86 -7.28
CA VAL A 96 -0.86 1.95 -6.15
C VAL A 96 -1.47 2.64 -4.93
N LEU A 97 -2.53 2.05 -4.40
CA LEU A 97 -3.15 2.43 -3.13
C LEU A 97 -2.69 1.47 -2.03
N PHE A 98 -2.15 2.00 -0.95
CA PHE A 98 -1.63 1.22 0.16
C PHE A 98 -2.54 1.32 1.38
N PHE A 99 -2.76 0.18 2.03
CA PHE A 99 -3.36 0.07 3.36
C PHE A 99 -2.42 -0.67 4.30
N GLY A 100 -2.42 -0.31 5.58
CA GLY A 100 -1.63 -1.03 6.57
C GLY A 100 -0.11 -0.89 6.40
N VAL A 101 0.34 0.15 5.70
CA VAL A 101 1.78 0.47 5.57
C VAL A 101 2.33 1.24 6.77
N LEU A 102 1.45 1.77 7.62
CA LEU A 102 1.79 2.50 8.84
C LEU A 102 1.21 1.79 10.07
N GLY A 103 1.75 2.12 11.24
CA GLY A 103 1.26 1.66 12.54
C GLY A 103 1.99 0.44 13.09
N GLY A 104 1.76 0.16 14.36
CA GLY A 104 2.46 -0.90 15.09
C GLY A 104 3.91 -0.51 15.39
N ARG A 105 4.85 -1.06 14.61
CA ARG A 105 6.29 -0.85 14.78
C ARG A 105 6.75 0.42 14.06
N LEU A 106 7.37 1.34 14.81
CA LEU A 106 7.85 2.62 14.28
C LEU A 106 8.89 2.45 13.17
N ASP A 107 9.84 1.55 13.38
CA ASP A 107 10.91 1.26 12.43
C ASP A 107 10.36 0.73 11.10
N GLN A 108 9.34 -0.13 11.13
CA GLN A 108 8.67 -0.60 9.92
C GLN A 108 7.90 0.51 9.21
N SER A 109 7.17 1.35 9.95
CA SER A 109 6.45 2.49 9.37
C SER A 109 7.41 3.44 8.66
N LEU A 110 8.55 3.74 9.28
CA LEU A 110 9.59 4.59 8.69
C LEU A 110 10.24 3.94 7.46
N ALA A 111 10.57 2.64 7.54
CA ALA A 111 11.14 1.90 6.43
C ALA A 111 10.18 1.84 5.23
N ASN A 112 8.88 1.65 5.47
CA ASN A 112 7.86 1.66 4.42
C ASN A 112 7.77 3.04 3.75
N LEU A 113 7.78 4.13 4.53
CA LEU A 113 7.81 5.48 3.95
C LEU A 113 9.07 5.71 3.11
N MET A 114 10.24 5.31 3.59
CA MET A 114 11.51 5.41 2.84
C MET A 114 11.51 4.53 1.57
N LEU A 115 10.91 3.34 1.63
CA LEU A 115 10.75 2.48 0.46
C LEU A 115 9.94 3.19 -0.63
N LEU A 116 8.81 3.80 -0.25
CA LEU A 116 7.92 4.48 -1.19
C LEU A 116 8.53 5.76 -1.78
N THR A 117 9.57 6.32 -1.16
CA THR A 117 10.32 7.49 -1.67
C THR A 117 11.50 7.15 -2.57
N ARG A 118 11.83 5.86 -2.79
CA ARG A 118 12.91 5.45 -3.72
C ARG A 118 12.61 5.82 -5.18
N ASP A 119 13.65 6.14 -5.95
CA ASP A 119 13.54 6.54 -7.36
C ASP A 119 13.08 5.41 -8.29
N ASP A 120 13.21 4.16 -7.85
CA ASP A 120 12.71 2.97 -8.56
C ASP A 120 11.20 3.08 -8.87
N TRP A 121 10.46 3.85 -8.05
CA TRP A 121 9.01 4.01 -8.13
C TRP A 121 8.59 5.35 -8.72
N LYS A 122 9.50 6.13 -9.32
CA LYS A 122 9.24 7.52 -9.70
C LYS A 122 8.11 7.72 -10.71
N ASN A 123 7.81 6.69 -11.50
CA ASN A 123 6.75 6.72 -12.52
C ASN A 123 5.40 6.22 -11.99
N LEU A 124 5.29 5.90 -10.70
CA LEU A 124 4.05 5.43 -10.08
C LEU A 124 3.34 6.55 -9.32
N SER A 125 2.03 6.56 -9.39
CA SER A 125 1.18 7.29 -8.46
C SER A 125 0.99 6.45 -7.19
N LEU A 126 1.60 6.87 -6.07
CA LEU A 126 1.55 6.14 -4.80
C LEU A 126 0.71 6.90 -3.78
N VAL A 127 -0.30 6.24 -3.24
CA VAL A 127 -1.24 6.81 -2.26
C VAL A 127 -1.31 5.89 -1.05
N ILE A 128 -1.11 6.45 0.15
CA ILE A 128 -1.24 5.74 1.42
C ILE A 128 -2.56 6.16 2.05
N SER A 129 -3.44 5.20 2.32
CA SER A 129 -4.67 5.43 3.08
C SER A 129 -4.51 4.89 4.51
N ASN A 130 -4.57 5.79 5.48
CA ASN A 130 -4.51 5.48 6.91
C ASN A 130 -5.57 6.30 7.64
N ALA A 131 -6.85 5.97 7.39
CA ALA A 131 -7.97 6.82 7.76
C ALA A 131 -7.93 7.29 9.23
N PRO A 132 -8.19 8.59 9.49
CA PRO A 132 -8.73 9.57 8.54
C PRO A 132 -7.70 10.17 7.57
N ASP A 133 -6.42 9.84 7.72
CA ASP A 133 -5.34 10.44 6.95
C ASP A 133 -5.17 9.77 5.59
N ILE A 134 -4.85 10.59 4.58
CA ILE A 134 -4.41 10.15 3.27
C ILE A 134 -3.13 10.89 2.91
N ALA A 135 -2.12 10.15 2.47
CA ALA A 135 -0.84 10.71 2.07
C ALA A 135 -0.56 10.35 0.60
N TYR A 136 -0.07 11.35 -0.14
CA TYR A 136 0.31 11.23 -1.54
C TYR A 136 1.82 11.35 -1.63
N VAL A 137 2.48 10.41 -2.30
CA VAL A 137 3.91 10.54 -2.60
C VAL A 137 4.05 11.32 -3.89
N MET A 138 4.37 12.60 -3.76
CA MET A 138 4.53 13.53 -4.88
C MET A 138 5.95 13.50 -5.43
N ARG A 139 6.06 13.47 -6.77
CA ARG A 139 7.31 13.60 -7.52
C ARG A 139 7.05 14.44 -8.77
N ASP A 140 8.10 15.05 -9.32
CA ASP A 140 8.20 15.81 -10.59
C ASP A 140 6.87 16.31 -11.20
N HIS A 141 6.67 17.63 -11.27
CA HIS A 141 5.61 18.33 -12.03
C HIS A 141 4.15 17.84 -11.85
N GLY A 142 3.86 17.03 -10.83
CA GLY A 142 2.52 16.54 -10.56
C GLY A 142 1.60 17.61 -9.99
N ILE A 143 0.38 17.69 -10.51
CA ILE A 143 -0.73 18.41 -9.88
C ILE A 143 -1.64 17.35 -9.24
N ILE A 144 -1.92 17.50 -7.95
CA ILE A 144 -2.94 16.71 -7.26
C ILE A 144 -4.11 17.60 -6.88
N SER A 145 -5.32 17.08 -7.06
CA SER A 145 -6.53 17.69 -6.54
C SER A 145 -6.94 16.95 -5.28
N LEU A 146 -6.96 17.68 -4.16
CA LEU A 146 -7.40 17.15 -2.88
C LEU A 146 -8.87 17.50 -2.66
N GLN A 147 -9.61 16.58 -2.06
CA GLN A 147 -10.97 16.83 -1.57
C GLN A 147 -10.95 16.82 -0.05
N GLY A 148 -11.61 17.80 0.55
CA GLY A 148 -11.71 17.95 2.00
C GLY A 148 -12.78 18.98 2.35
N ASN A 149 -13.01 19.14 3.65
CA ASN A 149 -13.93 20.12 4.22
C ASN A 149 -13.17 21.32 4.77
N PRO A 150 -13.79 22.51 4.86
CA PRO A 150 -13.21 23.63 5.59
C PRO A 150 -12.83 23.22 7.01
N GLY A 151 -11.54 23.36 7.36
CA GLY A 151 -10.98 22.95 8.65
C GLY A 151 -10.11 21.70 8.61
N ASP A 152 -10.13 20.93 7.53
CA ASP A 152 -9.22 19.79 7.34
C ASP A 152 -7.76 20.27 7.21
N ILE A 153 -6.83 19.46 7.73
CA ILE A 153 -5.40 19.79 7.75
C ILE A 153 -4.73 19.24 6.48
N VAL A 154 -4.02 20.12 5.76
CA VAL A 154 -3.12 19.72 4.67
C VAL A 154 -1.68 19.99 5.11
N SER A 155 -0.85 18.95 5.06
CA SER A 155 0.59 19.04 5.35
C SER A 155 1.39 18.70 4.11
N LEU A 156 2.44 19.49 3.84
CA LEU A 156 3.41 19.22 2.79
C LEU A 156 4.76 18.94 3.44
N ILE A 157 5.30 17.74 3.23
CA ILE A 157 6.53 17.28 3.87
C ILE A 157 7.59 17.03 2.78
N PRO A 158 8.71 17.76 2.78
CA PRO A 158 9.78 17.50 1.83
C PRO A 158 10.48 16.17 2.17
N LEU A 159 10.60 15.30 1.16
CA LEU A 159 11.28 13.99 1.27
C LEU A 159 12.61 13.95 0.52
N SER A 160 12.99 15.06 -0.13
CA SER A 160 14.27 15.30 -0.78
C SER A 160 14.96 16.52 -0.17
N ALA A 161 16.26 16.65 -0.42
CA ALA A 161 17.04 17.80 0.06
C ALA A 161 16.56 19.15 -0.49
N VAL A 162 15.99 19.13 -1.69
CA VAL A 162 15.49 20.32 -2.39
C VAL A 162 14.13 20.01 -3.01
N VAL A 163 13.15 20.84 -2.67
CA VAL A 163 11.83 20.89 -3.30
C VAL A 163 11.57 22.33 -3.71
N THR A 164 11.24 22.54 -4.98
CA THR A 164 11.06 23.86 -5.59
C THR A 164 9.70 23.96 -6.26
N GLU A 165 9.24 25.19 -6.51
CA GLU A 165 8.01 25.45 -7.28
C GLU A 165 6.74 24.83 -6.68
N VAL A 166 6.70 24.68 -5.34
CA VAL A 166 5.52 24.20 -4.62
C VAL A 166 4.50 25.33 -4.53
N SER A 167 3.31 25.11 -5.09
CA SER A 167 2.17 26.02 -5.00
C SER A 167 0.91 25.28 -4.56
N THR A 168 0.07 25.94 -3.76
CA THR A 168 -1.25 25.45 -3.37
C THR A 168 -2.33 26.44 -3.81
N GLN A 169 -3.51 25.92 -4.16
CA GLN A 169 -4.69 26.71 -4.48
C GLN A 169 -5.91 25.99 -3.90
N GLY A 170 -6.80 26.72 -3.23
CA GLY A 170 -8.01 26.21 -2.59
C GLY A 170 -9.08 27.27 -2.49
#